data_AF-L0DUN5-F1
#
_entry.id   AF-L0DUN5-F1
#
_cell.length_a   1.000
_cell.length_b   1.000
_cell.length_c   1.000
_cell.angle_alpha   90.00
_cell.angle_beta   90.00
_cell.angle_gamma   90.00
#
_symmetry.space_group_name_H-M   'P 1'
#
loop_
_entity.id
_entity.type
_entity.pdbx_description
1 polymer ?
#
loop_
_entity_poly.entity_id
_entity_poly.type
_entity_poly.pdbx_seq_one_letter_code
_entity_poly.pdbx_strand_id
1 'polypeptide(L)'
;MLMYADWCQSCKILDPKLQAVRAEFNQSDILFLRFDFTDEGTTHQSSMLAQTLDLGELYERNGGRTGYMALVDGATGAIVTLITAGHSETDIQNLLREVAGG
;
A
#
# COMPACT_ATOMS: atom_id res chain seq x y z
N MET A 1 0.27 -2.51 -0.44
CA MET A 1 -0.52 -1.66 -1.37
C MET A 1 -0.97 -0.39 -0.66
N LEU A 2 -0.57 0.79 -1.14
CA LEU A 2 -0.95 2.11 -0.60
C LEU A 2 -2.29 2.57 -1.19
N MET A 3 -3.26 2.89 -0.34
CA MET A 3 -4.53 3.51 -0.73
C MET A 3 -4.40 5.03 -0.61
N TYR A 4 -4.31 5.72 -1.75
CA TYR A 4 -3.87 7.12 -1.83
C TYR A 4 -4.92 8.05 -2.44
N ALA A 5 -4.92 9.32 -2.02
CA ALA A 5 -5.43 10.43 -2.81
C ALA A 5 -4.71 11.74 -2.44
N ASP A 6 -4.58 12.69 -3.37
CA ASP A 6 -3.91 13.97 -3.13
C ASP A 6 -4.62 14.83 -2.08
N TRP A 7 -5.94 14.70 -1.96
CA TRP A 7 -6.76 15.41 -0.97
C TRP A 7 -6.69 14.76 0.42
N CYS A 8 -6.08 13.59 0.57
CA CYS A 8 -6.02 12.84 1.81
C CYS A 8 -4.84 13.28 2.70
N GLN A 9 -5.17 13.87 3.87
CA GLN A 9 -4.14 14.39 4.79
C GLN A 9 -3.22 13.30 5.35
N SER A 10 -3.77 12.14 5.72
CA SER A 10 -2.97 11.00 6.18
C SER A 10 -2.00 10.51 5.10
N CYS A 11 -2.38 10.59 3.83
CA CYS A 11 -1.56 10.20 2.69
C CYS A 11 -0.32 11.09 2.58
N LYS A 12 -0.49 12.41 2.78
CA LYS A 12 0.62 13.39 2.78
C LYS A 12 1.64 13.15 3.90
N ILE A 13 1.23 12.49 5.00
CA ILE A 13 2.12 12.13 6.11
C ILE A 13 2.76 10.76 5.87
N LEU A 14 1.97 9.79 5.38
CA LEU A 14 2.39 8.41 5.25
C LEU A 14 3.28 8.18 4.02
N ASP A 15 2.95 8.74 2.86
CA ASP A 15 3.69 8.50 1.61
C ASP A 15 5.18 8.85 1.72
N PRO A 16 5.60 10.01 2.28
CA PRO A 16 7.03 10.30 2.47
C PRO A 16 7.78 9.26 3.31
N LYS A 17 7.15 8.77 4.39
CA LYS A 17 7.74 7.71 5.24
C LYS A 17 7.92 6.41 4.45
N LEU A 18 6.91 6.03 3.66
CA LEU A 18 6.99 4.85 2.81
C LEU A 18 8.07 4.98 1.73
N GLN A 19 8.21 6.15 1.10
CA GLN A 19 9.27 6.40 0.11
C GLN A 19 10.67 6.28 0.73
N ALA A 20 10.86 6.80 1.95
CA ALA A 20 12.13 6.69 2.67
C ALA A 20 12.49 5.24 2.97
N VAL A 21 11.51 4.44 3.41
CA VAL A 21 11.71 3.04 3.78
C VAL A 21 11.88 2.14 2.55
N ARG A 22 11.16 2.40 1.45
CA ARG A 22 11.14 1.53 0.26
C ARG A 22 12.53 1.22 -0.30
N ALA A 23 13.46 2.17 -0.24
CA ALA A 23 14.80 2.00 -0.78
C ALA A 23 15.57 0.82 -0.16
N GLU A 24 15.32 0.50 1.11
CA GLU A 24 15.93 -0.65 1.81
C GLU A 24 15.40 -2.00 1.31
N PHE A 25 14.21 -2.02 0.71
CA PHE A 25 13.52 -3.24 0.29
C PHE A 25 13.60 -3.48 -1.22
N ASN A 26 14.41 -2.71 -1.94
CA ASN A 26 14.58 -2.84 -3.40
C ASN A 26 15.09 -4.22 -3.85
N GLN A 27 15.75 -4.98 -2.97
CA GLN A 27 16.24 -6.34 -3.23
C GLN A 27 15.38 -7.43 -2.57
N SER A 28 14.24 -7.07 -1.97
CA SER A 28 13.29 -8.01 -1.38
C SER A 28 12.19 -8.41 -2.36
N ASP A 29 11.46 -9.47 -2.05
CA ASP A 29 10.30 -9.91 -2.83
C ASP A 29 9.03 -9.06 -2.57
N ILE A 30 9.16 -7.92 -1.91
CA ILE A 30 8.03 -7.03 -1.62
C ILE A 30 7.68 -6.16 -2.83
N LEU A 31 6.46 -6.33 -3.36
CA LEU A 31 5.90 -5.47 -4.38
C LEU A 31 5.16 -4.26 -3.77
N PHE A 32 5.71 -3.06 -3.99
CA PHE A 32 5.08 -1.81 -3.57
C PHE A 32 4.10 -1.30 -4.64
N LEU A 33 2.80 -1.40 -4.35
CA LEU A 33 1.72 -0.89 -5.19
C LEU A 33 1.11 0.39 -4.61
N ARG A 34 0.67 1.30 -5.48
CA ARG A 34 -0.16 2.47 -5.15
C ARG A 34 -1.47 2.38 -5.94
N PHE A 35 -2.57 2.50 -5.23
CA PHE A 35 -3.90 2.67 -5.77
C PHE A 35 -4.36 4.09 -5.46
N ASP A 36 -4.53 4.88 -6.51
CA ASP A 36 -4.75 6.31 -6.46
C ASP A 36 -6.22 6.63 -6.78
N PHE A 37 -6.88 7.28 -5.83
CA PHE A 37 -8.29 7.67 -5.85
C PHE A 37 -8.44 9.19 -5.92
N THR A 38 -7.44 9.90 -6.46
CA THR A 38 -7.45 11.36 -6.56
C THR A 38 -8.55 11.86 -7.50
N ASP A 39 -8.70 11.20 -8.65
CA ASP A 39 -9.68 11.53 -9.68
C ASP A 39 -10.16 10.28 -10.43
N GLU A 40 -11.14 10.44 -11.34
CA GLU A 40 -11.69 9.33 -12.12
C GLU A 40 -10.64 8.59 -12.97
N GLY A 41 -9.67 9.32 -13.52
CA GLY A 41 -8.64 8.75 -14.39
C GLY A 41 -7.67 7.86 -13.62
N THR A 42 -7.16 8.36 -12.50
CA THR A 42 -6.27 7.64 -11.57
C THR A 42 -6.98 6.47 -10.91
N THR A 43 -8.27 6.64 -10.57
CA THR A 43 -9.12 5.56 -10.04
C THR A 43 -9.27 4.44 -11.07
N HIS A 44 -9.56 4.78 -12.33
CA HIS A 44 -9.69 3.80 -13.40
C HIS A 44 -8.39 3.03 -13.64
N GLN A 45 -7.26 3.72 -13.70
CA GLN A 45 -5.94 3.08 -13.85
C GLN A 45 -5.64 2.13 -12.69
N SER A 46 -5.97 2.53 -11.46
CA SER A 46 -5.76 1.72 -10.26
C SER A 46 -6.64 0.46 -10.27
N SER A 47 -7.89 0.58 -10.72
CA SER A 47 -8.79 -0.58 -10.91
C SER A 47 -8.24 -1.56 -11.94
N MET A 48 -7.75 -1.07 -13.08
CA MET A 48 -7.14 -1.92 -14.12
C MET A 48 -5.88 -2.64 -13.61
N LEU A 49 -5.02 -1.94 -12.86
CA LEU A 49 -3.85 -2.53 -12.23
C LEU A 49 -4.23 -3.62 -11.23
N ALA A 50 -5.22 -3.35 -10.37
CA ALA A 50 -5.70 -4.33 -9.40
C ALA A 50 -6.24 -5.60 -10.09
N GLN A 51 -7.02 -5.47 -11.16
CA GLN A 51 -7.51 -6.62 -11.92
C GLN A 51 -6.38 -7.41 -12.56
N THR A 52 -5.36 -6.73 -13.10
CA THR A 52 -4.20 -7.38 -13.75
C THR A 52 -3.38 -8.22 -12.78
N LEU A 53 -3.36 -7.82 -11.51
CA LEU A 53 -2.60 -8.49 -10.45
C LEU A 53 -3.45 -9.46 -9.61
N ASP A 54 -4.69 -9.74 -10.03
CA ASP A 54 -5.67 -10.55 -9.27
C ASP A 54 -5.98 -9.99 -7.86
N LEU A 55 -5.87 -8.68 -7.71
CA LEU A 55 -6.15 -7.92 -6.48
C LEU A 55 -7.51 -7.21 -6.54
N GLY A 56 -8.34 -7.50 -7.55
CA GLY A 56 -9.61 -6.81 -7.80
C GLY A 56 -10.55 -6.81 -6.60
N GLU A 57 -10.79 -7.98 -5.99
CA GLU A 57 -11.65 -8.09 -4.80
C GLU A 57 -11.09 -7.27 -3.62
N LEU A 58 -9.77 -7.33 -3.41
CA LEU A 58 -9.13 -6.59 -2.33
C LEU A 58 -9.19 -5.09 -2.57
N TYR A 59 -9.01 -4.64 -3.82
CA TYR A 59 -9.20 -3.26 -4.23
C TYR A 59 -10.62 -2.78 -3.97
N GLU A 60 -11.64 -3.54 -4.39
CA GLU A 60 -13.06 -3.19 -4.24
C GLU A 60 -13.50 -3.14 -2.78
N ARG A 61 -13.13 -4.14 -1.97
CA ARG A 61 -13.42 -4.18 -0.53
C ARG A 61 -12.84 -2.99 0.24
N ASN A 62 -11.80 -2.38 -0.30
CA ASN A 62 -11.11 -1.22 0.28
C ASN A 62 -11.38 0.08 -0.51
N GLY A 63 -12.21 0.03 -1.55
CA GLY A 63 -12.43 1.12 -2.50
C GLY A 63 -12.92 2.40 -1.80
N GLY A 64 -12.34 3.54 -2.20
CA GLY A 64 -12.69 4.85 -1.64
C GLY A 64 -12.14 5.14 -0.24
N ARG A 65 -11.46 4.19 0.41
CA ARG A 65 -10.78 4.41 1.70
C ARG A 65 -9.30 4.68 1.47
N THR A 66 -8.85 5.89 1.79
CA THR A 66 -7.45 6.33 1.59
C THR A 66 -6.73 6.52 2.94
N GLY A 67 -5.40 6.65 2.90
CA GLY A 67 -4.61 7.06 4.07
C GLY A 67 -3.91 5.93 4.82
N TYR A 68 -3.80 4.77 4.20
CA TYR A 68 -3.13 3.60 4.76
C TYR A 68 -2.50 2.75 3.66
N MET A 69 -1.52 1.94 4.03
CA MET A 69 -0.99 0.84 3.23
C MET A 69 -1.43 -0.48 3.84
N ALA A 70 -2.08 -1.32 3.05
CA ALA A 70 -2.33 -2.72 3.42
C ALA A 70 -1.10 -3.56 3.07
N LEU A 71 -0.54 -4.26 4.05
CA LEU A 71 0.43 -5.33 3.82
C LEU A 71 -0.35 -6.62 3.58
N VAL A 72 -0.08 -7.26 2.46
CA VAL A 72 -0.88 -8.37 1.94
C VAL A 72 0.06 -9.54 1.69
N ASP A 73 -0.34 -10.71 2.14
CA ASP A 73 0.33 -11.96 1.80
C ASP A 73 0.08 -12.29 0.33
N GLY A 74 1.15 -12.39 -0.46
CA GLY A 74 1.06 -12.56 -1.90
C GLY A 74 0.53 -13.94 -2.34
N ALA A 75 0.54 -14.94 -1.46
CA ALA A 75 0.06 -16.30 -1.78
C ALA A 75 -1.43 -16.48 -1.47
N THR A 76 -1.93 -15.80 -0.44
CA THR A 76 -3.29 -15.99 0.09
C THR A 76 -4.20 -14.79 -0.13
N GLY A 77 -3.64 -13.62 -0.45
CA GLY A 77 -4.38 -12.36 -0.51
C GLY A 77 -4.85 -11.84 0.85
N ALA A 78 -4.41 -12.46 1.95
CA ALA A 78 -4.78 -12.04 3.30
C ALA A 78 -4.10 -10.72 3.68
N ILE A 79 -4.85 -9.81 4.28
CA ILE A 79 -4.27 -8.61 4.90
C ILE A 79 -3.54 -9.04 6.18
N VAL A 80 -2.22 -8.90 6.18
CA VAL A 80 -1.37 -9.16 7.36
C VAL A 80 -1.53 -8.04 8.37
N THR A 81 -1.41 -6.79 7.91
CA THR A 81 -1.55 -5.60 8.76
C THR A 81 -1.86 -4.34 7.94
N LEU A 82 -2.24 -3.27 8.63
CA LEU A 82 -2.44 -1.94 8.05
C LEU A 82 -1.39 -0.97 8.61
N ILE A 83 -0.63 -0.37 7.71
CA ILE A 83 0.32 0.69 8.00
C ILE A 83 -0.37 2.03 7.79
N THR A 84 -0.53 2.81 8.85
CA THR A 84 -1.13 4.16 8.83
C THR A 84 -0.09 5.25 9.11
N ALA A 85 -0.49 6.52 8.95
CA ALA A 85 0.32 7.69 9.26
C ALA A 85 0.85 7.76 10.71
N GLY A 86 0.24 7.00 11.63
CA GLY A 86 0.68 6.89 13.03
C GLY A 86 1.96 6.10 13.24
N HIS A 87 2.37 5.26 12.29
CA HIS A 87 3.62 4.51 12.38
C HIS A 87 4.82 5.41 12.06
N SER A 88 5.92 5.21 12.78
CA SER A 88 7.23 5.77 12.45
C SER A 88 7.87 5.01 11.28
N GLU A 89 8.91 5.56 10.68
CA GLU A 89 9.70 4.85 9.65
C GLU A 89 10.29 3.54 10.19
N THR A 90 10.75 3.54 11.44
CA THR A 90 11.24 2.34 12.13
C THR A 90 10.16 1.29 12.33
N ASP A 91 8.94 1.68 12.71
CA ASP A 91 7.82 0.75 12.82
C ASP A 91 7.51 0.11 11.47
N ILE A 92 7.49 0.92 10.40
CA ILE A 92 7.24 0.46 9.03
C ILE A 92 8.34 -0.52 8.59
N GLN A 93 9.61 -0.20 8.82
CA GLN A 93 10.74 -1.08 8.51
C GLN A 93 10.60 -2.43 9.22
N ASN A 94 10.25 -2.43 10.51
CA ASN A 94 10.10 -3.66 11.29
C ASN A 94 8.97 -4.53 10.73
N LEU A 95 7.79 -3.94 10.46
CA LEU A 95 6.66 -4.65 9.87
C LEU A 95 6.99 -5.27 8.51
N LEU A 96 7.75 -4.57 7.67
CA LEU A 96 8.15 -5.09 6.36
C LEU A 96 9.22 -6.20 6.48
N ARG A 97 10.14 -6.11 7.44
CA ARG A 97 11.15 -7.18 7.68
C ARG A 97 10.53 -8.47 8.20
N GLU A 98 9.50 -8.38 9.04
CA GLU A 98 8.76 -9.55 9.53
C GLU A 98 8.13 -10.35 8.38
N VAL A 99 7.76 -9.68 7.28
CA VAL A 99 7.19 -10.33 6.10
C VAL A 99 8.23 -10.71 5.04
N ALA A 100 9.33 -9.94 4.90
CA ALA A 100 10.41 -10.25 3.96
C ALA A 100 11.35 -11.38 4.43
N GLY A 101 11.42 -11.64 5.74
CA GLY A 101 12.32 -12.63 6.34
C GLY A 101 11.63 -13.91 6.82
N GLY A 102 10.34 -14.07 6.52
CA GLY A 102 9.54 -15.28 6.80
C GLY A 102 9.63 -16.31 5.71
#